data_AF-A0A3A5ZQQ2-F1
#
_entry.id   AF-A0A3A5ZQQ2-F1
#
_cell.length_a   1.000
_cell.length_b   1.000
_cell.length_c   1.000
_cell.angle_alpha   90.00
_cell.angle_beta   90.00
_cell.angle_gamma   90.00
#
_symmetry.space_group_name_H-M   'P 1'
#
loop_
_entity.id
_entity.type
_entity.pdbx_description
1 polymer ?
#
loop_
_entity_poly.entity_id
_entity_poly.type
_entity_poly.pdbx_seq_one_letter_code
_entity_poly.pdbx_strand_id
1 'polypeptide(L)' 'MKKTDLTFIGIDCWDRPVYRDTNGKLWKDITLGSDTPELYSACNNDFEGEPDMPIEMTYPDFE' A
#
# COMPACT_ATOMS: atom_id res chain seq x y z
N MET A 1 -9.24 -7.96 -0.18
CA MET A 1 -7.83 -8.04 -0.65
C MET A 1 -6.99 -8.53 0.51
N LYS A 2 -6.17 -9.55 0.32
CA LYS A 2 -5.31 -10.06 1.39
C LYS A 2 -3.98 -9.29 1.37
N LYS A 3 -3.37 -9.08 2.54
CA LYS A 3 -2.04 -8.44 2.62
C LYS A 3 -0.97 -9.21 1.83
N THR A 4 -1.15 -10.51 1.63
CA THR A 4 -0.31 -11.38 0.79
C THR A 4 -0.36 -11.03 -0.70
N ASP A 5 -1.38 -10.30 -1.15
CA ASP A 5 -1.55 -9.93 -2.55
C ASP A 5 -0.75 -8.67 -2.93
N LEU A 6 0.02 -8.12 -1.99
CA LEU A 6 0.85 -6.93 -2.17
C LEU A 6 2.30 -7.32 -2.45
N THR A 7 2.81 -6.88 -3.60
CA THR A 7 4.23 -7.01 -3.95
C THR A 7 4.93 -5.69 -3.66
N PHE A 8 5.99 -5.70 -2.85
CA PHE A 8 6.85 -4.53 -2.68
C PHE A 8 7.55 -4.18 -4.00
N ILE A 9 7.52 -2.90 -4.39
CA ILE A 9 8.09 -2.42 -5.67
C ILE A 9 9.14 -1.31 -5.52
N GLY A 10 9.27 -0.69 -4.35
CA GLY A 10 10.27 0.34 -4.11
C GLY A 10 9.93 1.28 -2.97
N ILE A 11 10.74 2.34 -2.82
CA ILE A 11 10.56 3.42 -1.86
C ILE A 11 10.42 4.72 -2.66
N ASP A 12 9.42 5.54 -2.34
CA ASP A 12 9.19 6.83 -3.00
C ASP A 12 10.11 7.96 -2.46
N CYS A 13 10.02 9.16 -3.03
CA CYS A 13 10.89 10.28 -2.64
C CYS A 13 10.61 10.86 -1.23
N TRP A 14 9.64 10.32 -0.49
CA TRP A 14 9.37 10.62 0.92
C TRP A 14 9.70 9.45 1.85
N ASP A 15 10.54 8.52 1.38
CA ASP A 15 10.99 7.33 2.11
C ASP A 15 9.86 6.34 2.45
N ARG A 16 8.71 6.41 1.75
CA ARG A 16 7.57 5.51 1.99
C ARG A 16 7.71 4.22 1.17
N PRO A 17 7.59 3.03 1.79
CA PRO A 17 7.46 1.78 1.04
C PRO A 17 6.23 1.78 0.15
N VAL A 18 6.42 1.39 -1.12
CA VAL A 18 5.36 1.29 -2.13
C VAL A 18 5.18 -0.16 -2.54
N TYR A 19 3.91 -0.58 -2.57
CA TYR A 19 3.46 -1.92 -2.93
C TYR A 19 2.50 -1.84 -4.11
N ARG A 20 2.44 -2.92 -4.89
CA ARG A 20 1.48 -3.08 -5.98
C ARG A 20 0.63 -4.32 -5.75
N ASP A 21 -0.68 -4.19 -5.92
CA ASP A 21 -1.59 -5.31 -5.85
C ASP A 21 -1.72 -6.07 -7.18
N THR A 22 -2.50 -7.15 -7.18
CA THR A 22 -2.75 -8.00 -8.36
C THR A 22 -3.52 -7.30 -9.48
N ASN A 23 -4.19 -6.18 -9.21
CA ASN A 23 -4.89 -5.35 -10.19
C ASN A 23 -4.00 -4.20 -10.72
N GLY A 24 -2.76 -4.09 -10.24
CA GLY A 24 -1.84 -3.02 -10.61
C GLY A 24 -2.04 -1.70 -9.85
N LYS A 25 -2.87 -1.69 -8.80
CA LYS A 25 -3.04 -0.50 -7.96
C LYS A 25 -1.88 -0.37 -6.97
N LEU A 26 -1.43 0.86 -6.77
CA LEU A 26 -0.33 1.21 -5.89
C LEU A 26 -0.84 1.57 -4.50
N TRP A 27 -0.11 1.08 -3.51
CA TRP A 27 -0.39 1.22 -2.10
C TRP A 27 0.88 1.67 -1.38
N LYS A 28 0.77 2.71 -0.56
CA LYS A 28 1.87 3.37 0.13
C LYS A 28 1.74 3.13 1.62
N ASP A 29 2.81 2.68 2.26
CA ASP A 29 2.90 2.60 3.71
C ASP A 29 3.35 3.95 4.27
N ILE A 30 2.43 4.67 4.91
CA ILE A 30 2.71 5.98 5.48
C ILE A 30 3.41 5.90 6.85
N THR A 31 3.55 4.70 7.41
CA THR A 31 4.22 4.47 8.70
C THR A 31 5.72 4.18 8.57
N LEU A 32 6.24 4.22 7.34
CA LEU A 32 7.65 4.01 7.02
C LEU A 32 8.17 2.62 7.45
N GLY A 33 7.37 1.58 7.27
CA GLY A 33 7.77 0.20 7.57
C GLY A 33 7.61 -0.18 9.05
N SER A 34 6.66 0.42 9.77
CA SER A 34 6.29 0.01 11.12
C SER A 34 5.76 -1.43 11.14
N ASP A 35 5.80 -2.07 12.31
CA ASP A 35 5.19 -3.38 12.55
C ASP A 35 3.67 -3.38 12.25
N THR A 36 3.04 -2.20 12.34
CA THR A 36 1.63 -1.96 12.02
C THR A 36 1.53 -0.99 10.84
N PRO A 37 1.73 -1.45 9.59
CA PRO A 37 1.73 -0.56 8.44
C PRO A 37 0.33 -0.08 8.11
N GLU A 38 0.21 1.21 7.80
CA GLU A 38 -1.01 1.85 7.32
C GLU A 38 -0.88 2.09 5.83
N LEU A 39 -1.64 1.33 5.04
CA LEU A 39 -1.56 1.38 3.59
C LEU A 39 -2.63 2.30 3.02
N TYR A 40 -2.22 3.20 2.15
CA TYR A 40 -3.08 4.15 1.44
C TYR A 40 -2.87 4.02 -0.07
N SER A 41 -3.91 4.20 -0.87
CA SER A 41 -3.75 4.22 -2.33
C SER A 41 -2.92 5.42 -2.78
N ALA A 42 -2.19 5.29 -3.88
CA ALA A 42 -1.50 6.43 -4.46
C ALA A 42 -2.45 7.28 -5.34
N CYS A 43 -2.42 8.60 -5.19
CA CYS A 43 -3.08 9.54 -6.09
C CYS A 43 -2.68 9.27 -7.55
N ASN A 44 -3.66 9.22 -8.45
CA ASN A 44 -3.47 8.89 -9.87
C ASN A 44 -2.74 7.56 -10.15
N ASN A 45 -2.65 6.67 -9.15
CA ASN A 45 -1.86 5.45 -9.21
C ASN A 45 -0.37 5.70 -9.57
N ASP A 46 0.17 6.85 -9.18
CA ASP A 46 1.54 7.25 -9.48
C ASP A 46 2.51 6.83 -8.37
N PHE A 47 3.73 6.42 -8.75
CA PHE A 47 4.75 5.97 -7.80
C PHE A 47 5.18 7.09 -6.86
N GLU A 48 5.24 8.34 -7.35
CA GLU A 48 5.52 9.54 -6.56
C GLU A 48 4.23 10.30 -6.18
N GLY A 49 3.04 9.70 -6.37
CA GLY A 49 1.78 10.32 -5.98
C GLY A 49 1.61 10.38 -4.46
N GLU A 50 0.88 11.36 -3.94
CA GLU A 50 0.55 11.38 -2.51
C GLU A 50 -0.39 10.23 -2.10
N PRO A 51 -0.36 9.78 -0.83
CA PRO A 51 -1.37 8.92 -0.25
C PRO A 51 -2.76 9.55 -0.36
N ASP A 52 -3.76 8.73 -0.71
CA ASP A 52 -5.13 9.15 -0.97
C ASP A 52 -6.10 8.51 0.04
N MET A 53 -6.57 7.30 -0.24
CA MET A 53 -7.57 6.60 0.58
C MET A 53 -6.96 5.40 1.31
N PRO A 54 -7.33 5.14 2.58
CA PRO A 54 -6.84 3.98 3.31
C PRO A 54 -7.30 2.69 2.61
N ILE A 55 -6.49 1.63 2.72
CA ILE A 55 -6.90 0.31 2.25
C ILE A 55 -8.06 -0.19 3.10
N GLU A 56 -9.18 -0.51 2.46
CA GLU A 56 -10.26 -1.21 3.13
C GLU A 56 -9.92 -2.70 3.19
N MET A 57 -9.35 -3.15 4.32
CA MET A 57 -9.27 -4.58 4.63
C MET A 57 -10.57 -5.02 5.28
N THR A 58 -11.43 -5.70 4.52
CA THR A 58 -12.54 -6.47 5.09
C THR A 58 -11.96 -7.67 5.85
N TYR A 59 -12.12 -7.71 7.18
CA TYR A 59 -11.71 -8.84 8.04
C TYR A 59 -12.89 -9.79 8.36
N PRO A 60 -12.63 -11.09 8.66
CA PRO A 60 -11.36 -11.80 8.46
C PRO A 60 -11.48 -13.01 7.52
N ASP A 61 -10.63 -13.06 6.50
CA ASP A 61 -10.26 -14.30 5.80
C ASP A 61 -9.29 -15.14 6.68
N PHE A 62 -9.74 -15.53 7.89
CA PHE A 62 -9.16 -16.69 8.57
C PHE A 62 -9.78 -17.94 7.92
N GLU A 63 -9.01 -18.66 7.11
CA GLU A 63 -9.17 -20.11 6.95
C GLU A 63 -8.06 -20.81 7.73
#